data_AF-A0A0G9HBP1-F1
#
_entry.id   AF-A0A0G9HBP1-F1
#
_cell.length_a   1.000
_cell.length_b   1.000
_cell.length_c   1.000
_cell.angle_alpha   90.00
_cell.angle_beta   90.00
_cell.angle_gamma   90.00
#
_symmetry.space_group_name_H-M   'P 1'
#
loop_
_entity.id
_entity.type
_entity.pdbx_description
1 polymer ?
#
loop_
_entity_poly.entity_id
_entity_poly.type
_entity_poly.pdbx_seq_one_letter_code
_entity_poly.pdbx_strand_id
1 'polypeptide(L)'
;MAPKKTKKTEDIPEEEKAIAPRARLHKLTIRNFRAIGKKAVEIELDDIVVLVGPNNTGKSSILRAYEVAMEHGDLTFDDFPGGTPPVNGDGYRPEAPHGSSPL
;
A
#
# COMPACT_ATOMS: atom_id res chain seq x y z
N MET A 1 -62.21 14.41 -2.73
CA MET A 1 -61.37 14.49 -3.95
C MET A 1 -60.34 15.58 -3.70
N ALA A 2 -59.02 15.40 -3.65
CA ALA A 2 -58.10 14.28 -3.79
C ALA A 2 -56.81 14.66 -3.00
N PRO A 3 -56.10 13.76 -2.33
CA PRO A 3 -54.85 14.08 -1.65
C PRO A 3 -53.69 14.14 -2.64
N LYS A 4 -52.88 15.21 -2.61
CA LYS A 4 -51.63 15.30 -3.39
C LYS A 4 -50.52 14.55 -2.65
N LYS A 5 -49.91 13.62 -3.38
CA LYS A 5 -48.92 12.62 -2.95
C LYS A 5 -47.69 13.26 -2.29
N THR A 6 -47.41 12.79 -1.08
CA THR A 6 -46.12 12.80 -0.40
C THR A 6 -45.09 12.10 -1.28
N LYS A 7 -43.93 12.74 -1.49
CA LYS A 7 -42.76 12.12 -2.12
C LYS A 7 -42.35 10.93 -1.25
N LYS A 8 -42.35 9.72 -1.84
CA LYS A 8 -41.73 8.52 -1.28
C LYS A 8 -40.25 8.82 -1.13
N THR A 9 -39.80 8.95 0.12
CA THR A 9 -38.44 8.66 0.52
C THR A 9 -38.22 7.19 0.18
N GLU A 10 -37.35 6.92 -0.78
CA GLU A 10 -36.97 5.56 -1.12
C GLU A 10 -36.23 4.98 0.08
N ASP A 11 -36.76 3.84 0.57
CA ASP A 11 -36.22 3.06 1.67
C ASP A 11 -34.82 2.55 1.29
N ILE A 12 -33.78 3.24 1.76
CA ILE A 12 -32.44 2.69 1.82
C ILE A 12 -32.43 1.72 3.02
N PRO A 13 -32.08 0.43 2.85
CA PRO A 13 -32.05 -0.54 3.93
C PRO A 13 -31.20 -0.03 5.12
N GLU A 14 -31.74 -0.13 6.34
CA GLU A 14 -31.11 0.35 7.58
C GLU A 14 -29.74 -0.31 7.88
N GLU A 15 -29.40 -1.42 7.21
CA GLU A 15 -28.11 -2.11 7.33
C GLU A 15 -26.91 -1.27 6.87
N GLU A 16 -27.11 -0.30 5.96
CA GLU A 16 -26.02 0.55 5.45
C GLU A 16 -25.61 1.68 6.43
N LYS A 17 -26.42 1.97 7.45
CA LYS A 17 -26.17 3.10 8.37
C LYS A 17 -25.13 2.83 9.45
N ALA A 18 -24.65 1.60 9.62
CA ALA A 18 -23.81 1.21 10.75
C ALA A 18 -22.45 0.61 10.38
N ILE A 19 -21.96 0.80 9.15
CA ILE A 19 -20.57 0.50 8.83
C ILE A 19 -19.77 1.76 9.15
N ALA A 20 -19.22 1.84 10.37
CA ALA A 20 -18.19 2.83 10.68
C ALA A 20 -17.15 2.84 9.55
N PRO A 21 -16.69 4.02 9.06
CA PRO A 21 -15.83 4.08 7.89
C PRO A 21 -14.58 3.23 8.13
N ARG A 22 -14.50 2.11 7.40
CA ARG A 22 -13.35 1.22 7.47
C ARG A 22 -12.12 2.02 7.02
N ALA A 23 -11.03 1.94 7.76
CA ALA A 23 -9.79 2.62 7.36
C ALA A 23 -9.41 2.17 5.93
N ARG A 24 -9.26 3.14 5.02
CA ARG A 24 -8.84 2.94 3.63
C ARG A 24 -7.48 3.60 3.43
N LEU A 25 -6.61 2.94 2.66
CA LEU A 25 -5.37 3.57 2.21
C LEU A 25 -5.69 4.52 1.06
N HIS A 26 -5.41 5.82 1.23
CA HIS A 26 -5.70 6.85 0.23
C HIS A 26 -4.50 7.21 -0.64
N LYS A 27 -3.28 7.09 -0.09
CA LYS A 27 -2.06 7.47 -0.79
C LYS A 27 -0.91 6.58 -0.35
N LEU A 28 -0.14 6.11 -1.31
CA LEU A 28 1.08 5.33 -1.10
C LEU A 28 2.26 6.11 -1.65
N THR A 29 3.26 6.40 -0.81
CA THR A 29 4.51 7.06 -1.20
C THR A 29 5.67 6.11 -0.96
N ILE A 30 6.37 5.74 -2.03
CA ILE A 30 7.43 4.72 -2.01
C ILE A 30 8.75 5.34 -2.42
N ARG A 31 9.82 5.07 -1.67
CA ARG A 31 11.17 5.57 -1.93
C ARG A 31 12.22 4.58 -1.43
N ASN A 32 13.37 4.50 -2.10
CA ASN A 32 14.47 3.61 -1.73
C ASN A 32 14.01 2.16 -1.47
N PHE A 33 13.18 1.63 -2.36
CA PHE A 33 12.53 0.33 -2.21
C PHE A 33 12.60 -0.46 -3.51
N ARG A 34 13.31 -1.59 -3.52
CA ARG A 34 13.56 -2.41 -4.72
C ARG A 34 13.99 -1.56 -5.93
N ALA A 35 13.22 -1.61 -7.03
CA ALA A 35 13.48 -0.86 -8.26
C ALA A 35 13.22 0.65 -8.15
N ILE A 36 12.61 1.11 -7.04
CA ILE A 36 12.30 2.52 -6.79
C ILE A 36 13.47 3.15 -6.03
N GLY A 37 14.21 4.02 -6.70
CA GLY A 37 15.37 4.70 -6.13
C GLY A 37 15.03 5.87 -5.20
N LYS A 38 15.93 6.85 -5.15
CA LYS A 38 15.81 8.03 -4.27
C LYS A 38 14.64 8.94 -4.63
N LYS A 39 14.28 9.00 -5.91
CA LYS A 39 13.10 9.74 -6.37
C LYS A 39 11.86 8.92 -6.01
N ALA A 40 11.04 9.48 -5.14
CA ALA A 40 9.83 8.82 -4.68
C ALA A 40 8.80 8.66 -5.81
N VAL A 41 8.02 7.59 -5.72
CA VAL A 41 6.81 7.38 -6.51
C VAL A 41 5.62 7.55 -5.58
N GLU A 42 4.67 8.41 -5.99
CA GLU A 42 3.44 8.68 -5.26
C GLU A 42 2.26 8.15 -6.05
N ILE A 43 1.37 7.45 -5.38
CA ILE A 43 0.19 6.82 -5.98
C ILE A 43 -1.01 7.16 -5.11
N GLU A 44 -2.01 7.78 -5.71
CA GLU A 44 -3.32 7.99 -5.10
C GLU A 44 -4.16 6.73 -5.34
N LEU A 45 -4.81 6.27 -4.28
CA LEU A 45 -5.54 5.00 -4.25
C LEU A 45 -7.03 5.29 -4.13
N ASP A 46 -7.71 5.19 -5.27
CA ASP A 46 -9.16 5.33 -5.39
C ASP A 46 -9.83 3.94 -5.47
N ASP A 47 -10.95 3.82 -6.19
CA ASP A 47 -11.71 2.57 -6.23
C ASP A 47 -11.05 1.49 -7.09
N ILE A 48 -10.39 1.86 -8.19
CA ILE A 48 -9.64 0.94 -9.05
C ILE A 48 -8.37 1.66 -9.53
N VAL A 49 -7.20 1.03 -9.32
CA VAL A 49 -5.91 1.51 -9.80
C VAL A 49 -5.29 0.48 -10.73
N VAL A 50 -4.82 0.93 -11.90
CA VAL A 50 -4.17 0.07 -12.89
C VAL A 50 -2.73 0.55 -13.10
N LEU A 51 -1.76 -0.34 -12.89
CA LEU A 51 -0.35 -0.06 -13.10
C LEU A 51 0.07 -0.47 -14.52
N VAL A 52 0.43 0.49 -15.37
CA VAL A 52 0.88 0.27 -16.74
C VAL A 52 2.31 0.75 -16.96
N GLY A 53 3.01 0.13 -17.91
CA GLY A 53 4.37 0.52 -18.30
C GLY A 53 5.20 -0.67 -18.80
N PRO A 54 6.44 -0.43 -19.24
CA PRO A 54 7.34 -1.48 -19.71
C PRO A 54 7.64 -2.54 -18.64
N ASN A 55 8.19 -3.69 -19.09
CA ASN A 55 8.67 -4.72 -18.18
C ASN A 55 9.85 -4.18 -17.36
N ASN A 56 9.96 -4.63 -16.10
CA ASN A 56 11.00 -4.20 -15.17
C ASN A 56 11.02 -2.71 -14.77
N THR A 57 9.99 -1.92 -15.07
CA THR A 57 9.92 -0.51 -14.62
C THR A 57 9.56 -0.35 -13.13
N GLY A 58 9.33 -1.45 -12.39
CA GLY A 58 9.04 -1.40 -10.95
C GLY A 58 7.57 -1.59 -10.57
N LYS A 59 6.71 -2.03 -11.49
CA LYS A 59 5.29 -2.34 -11.20
C LYS A 59 5.13 -3.35 -10.06
N SER A 60 5.90 -4.46 -10.09
CA SER A 60 5.89 -5.45 -9.00
C SER A 60 6.48 -4.91 -7.70
N SER A 61 7.38 -3.92 -7.76
CA SER A 61 7.90 -3.23 -6.56
C SER A 61 6.81 -2.41 -5.88
N ILE A 62 5.93 -1.76 -6.66
CA ILE A 62 4.76 -1.04 -6.11
C ILE A 62 3.82 -2.01 -5.39
N LEU A 63 3.49 -3.15 -6.02
CA LEU A 63 2.62 -4.16 -5.41
C LEU A 63 3.20 -4.71 -4.11
N ARG A 64 4.51 -5.00 -4.09
CA ARG A 64 5.17 -5.43 -2.85
C ARG A 64 5.10 -4.37 -1.76
N ALA A 65 5.35 -3.10 -2.09
CA ALA A 65 5.29 -2.02 -1.10
C ALA A 65 3.89 -1.89 -0.50
N TYR A 66 2.85 -2.08 -1.32
CA TYR A 66 1.47 -2.12 -0.86
C TYR A 66 1.21 -3.31 0.08
N GLU A 67 1.65 -4.51 -0.29
CA GLU A 67 1.55 -5.73 0.53
C GLU A 67 2.20 -5.52 1.91
N VAL A 68 3.46 -5.06 1.95
CA VAL A 68 4.20 -4.77 3.18
C VAL A 68 3.46 -3.77 4.06
N ALA A 69 2.93 -2.69 3.48
CA ALA A 69 2.23 -1.64 4.21
C ALA A 69 0.87 -2.08 4.78
N MET A 70 0.19 -3.02 4.12
CA MET A 70 -1.16 -3.47 4.51
C MET A 70 -1.13 -4.72 5.40
N GLU A 71 -0.22 -5.67 5.15
CA GLU A 71 -0.28 -7.02 5.74
C GLU A 71 0.69 -7.26 6.91
N HIS A 72 1.21 -6.21 7.56
CA HIS A 72 2.28 -6.34 8.58
C HIS A 72 3.45 -7.21 8.07
N GLY A 73 3.81 -7.05 6.79
CA GLY A 73 4.95 -7.76 6.21
C GLY A 73 6.25 -7.17 6.72
N ASP A 74 7.17 -8.01 7.19
CA ASP A 74 8.52 -7.57 7.48
C ASP A 74 9.28 -7.25 6.20
N LEU A 75 10.08 -6.19 6.24
CA LEU A 75 11.00 -5.84 5.15
C LEU A 75 12.15 -6.83 5.12
N THR A 76 12.50 -7.33 3.94
CA THR A 76 13.70 -8.17 3.75
C THR A 76 14.84 -7.35 3.14
N PHE A 77 16.06 -7.90 3.14
CA PHE A 77 17.20 -7.23 2.51
C PHE A 77 16.97 -6.91 1.04
N ASP A 78 16.28 -7.78 0.32
CA ASP A 78 15.96 -7.60 -1.11
C ASP A 78 15.01 -6.42 -1.37
N ASP A 79 14.30 -5.96 -0.33
CA ASP A 79 13.45 -4.79 -0.40
C ASP A 79 14.26 -3.49 -0.43
N PHE A 80 15.54 -3.53 -0.05
CA PHE A 80 16.44 -2.38 -0.10
C PHE A 80 17.31 -2.38 -1.37
N PRO A 81 17.45 -1.24 -2.06
CA PRO A 81 18.35 -1.13 -3.20
C PRO A 81 19.78 -1.55 -2.83
N GLY A 82 20.30 -2.58 -3.50
CA GLY A 82 21.62 -3.13 -3.22
C GLY A 82 21.72 -3.95 -1.93
N GLY A 83 20.60 -4.44 -1.39
CA GLY A 83 20.59 -5.31 -0.22
C GLY A 83 20.98 -4.62 1.09
N THR A 84 21.05 -3.29 1.10
CA THR A 84 21.58 -2.52 2.22
C THR A 84 20.49 -1.65 2.84
N PRO A 85 19.91 -2.05 3.98
CA PRO A 85 18.99 -1.20 4.70
C PRO A 85 19.68 0.09 5.15
N PRO A 86 18.92 1.21 5.25
CA PRO A 86 19.47 2.43 5.78
C PRO A 86 19.98 2.18 7.21
N VAL A 87 21.22 2.57 7.46
CA VAL A 87 21.74 2.67 8.83
C VAL A 87 20.97 3.77 9.54
N ASN A 88 19.97 3.39 10.34
CA ASN A 88 19.34 4.31 11.26
C ASN A 88 20.37 4.74 12.33
N GLY A 89 20.16 5.92 12.95
CA GLY A 89 21.09 6.50 13.94
C GLY A 89 21.28 5.68 15.22
N ASP A 90 20.52 4.59 15.38
CA ASP A 90 20.58 3.58 16.45
C ASP A 90 21.33 2.30 16.02
N GLY A 91 21.84 2.22 14.78
CA GLY A 91 22.74 1.15 14.35
C GLY A 91 22.09 -0.22 14.10
N TYR A 92 20.75 -0.29 14.01
CA TYR A 92 20.06 -1.55 13.73
C TYR A 92 20.36 -2.05 12.31
N ARG A 93 21.18 -3.10 12.23
CA ARG A 93 21.25 -3.97 11.06
C ARG A 93 20.27 -5.11 11.32
N PRO A 94 19.23 -5.33 10.49
CA PRO A 94 18.48 -6.57 10.59
C PRO A 94 19.47 -7.73 10.50
N GLU A 95 19.25 -8.78 11.30
CA GLU A 95 20.10 -9.97 11.30
C GLU A 95 20.08 -10.56 9.88
N ALA A 96 21.23 -10.84 9.27
CA ALA A 96 21.27 -11.58 8.01
C ALA A 96 20.57 -12.93 8.19
N PRO A 97 19.75 -13.41 7.24
CA PRO A 97 19.13 -14.73 7.36
C PRO A 97 20.25 -15.77 7.57
N HIS A 98 20.10 -16.56 8.63
CA HIS A 98 21.06 -17.59 9.05
C HIS A 98 21.41 -18.49 7.85
N GLY A 99 22.59 -18.29 7.26
CA GLY A 99 23.01 -19.11 6.11
C GLY A 99 24.14 -18.56 5.24
N SER A 100 24.56 -17.30 5.37
CA SER A 100 25.74 -16.80 4.66
C SER A 100 26.94 -16.65 5.60
N SER A 101 27.69 -17.74 5.76
CA SER A 101 29.04 -17.68 6.30
C SER A 101 29.94 -16.90 5.31
N PRO A 102 30.70 -15.88 5.76
CA PRO A 102 31.73 -15.30 4.92
C PRO A 102 32.87 -16.30 4.74
N LEU A 103 33.32 -16.47 3.49
CA LEU A 103 34.60 -17.09 3.13
C LEU A 103 35.77 -16.19 3.54
#